data_AF-A0A960L197-F1
#
_entry.id   AF-A0A960L197-F1
#
_cell.length_a   1.000
_cell.length_b   1.000
_cell.length_c   1.000
_cell.angle_alpha   90.00
_cell.angle_beta   90.00
_cell.angle_gamma   90.00
#
_symmetry.space_group_name_H-M   'P 1'
#
loop_
_entity.id
_entity.type
_entity.pdbx_description
1 polymer ?
#
loop_
_entity_poly.entity_id
_entity_poly.type
_entity_poly.pdbx_seq_one_letter_code
_entity_poly.pdbx_strand_id
1 'polypeptide(L)'
;MVPAYLKLGNWNLSPAPEVHVALCKKWSDQYGAVLISASADILEFEVARPPQTQEAAKQLALEQYFYCPDIVEQGVGTVGQLAVERVDAKYWFFWWD
;
A
#
# COMPACT_ATOMS: atom_id res chain seq x y z
N MET A 1 -9.70 -3.50 -10.36
CA MET A 1 -9.67 -3.25 -11.83
C MET A 1 -9.97 -1.78 -12.19
N VAL A 2 -9.60 -0.83 -11.30
CA VAL A 2 -9.78 0.63 -11.48
C VAL A 2 -8.47 1.36 -11.88
N PRO A 3 -7.28 1.00 -11.34
CA PRO A 3 -6.04 1.72 -11.67
C PRO A 3 -5.61 1.66 -13.14
N ALA A 4 -5.73 0.49 -13.78
CA ALA A 4 -5.38 0.33 -15.20
C ALA A 4 -6.29 1.13 -16.14
N TYR A 5 -7.57 1.32 -15.77
CA TYR A 5 -8.50 2.11 -16.57
C TYR A 5 -8.19 3.61 -16.47
N LEU A 6 -7.73 4.07 -15.31
CA LEU A 6 -7.35 5.47 -15.04
C LEU A 6 -5.90 5.80 -15.42
N LYS A 7 -5.11 4.79 -15.83
CA LYS A 7 -3.67 4.93 -16.17
C LYS A 7 -2.85 5.59 -15.04
N LEU A 8 -3.19 5.30 -13.79
CA LEU A 8 -2.44 5.79 -12.63
C LEU A 8 -1.04 5.14 -12.58
N GLY A 9 0.00 5.92 -12.28
CA GLY A 9 1.37 5.44 -12.16
C GLY A 9 2.37 6.08 -13.14
N ASN A 10 3.61 5.58 -13.15
CA ASN A 10 4.74 6.06 -13.98
C ASN A 10 5.15 7.54 -13.73
N TRP A 11 4.90 8.04 -12.53
CA TRP A 11 5.33 9.36 -12.09
C TRP A 11 5.94 9.25 -10.70
N ASN A 12 7.10 9.89 -10.48
CA ASN A 12 7.82 9.90 -9.21
C ASN A 12 7.92 8.54 -8.48
N LEU A 13 8.55 7.55 -9.12
CA LEU A 13 8.66 6.16 -8.61
C LEU A 13 7.32 5.43 -8.39
N SER A 14 6.18 6.07 -8.60
CA SER A 14 4.88 5.42 -8.60
C SER A 14 4.90 4.29 -9.64
N PRO A 15 4.61 3.05 -9.22
CA PRO A 15 4.68 1.90 -10.10
C PRO A 15 3.80 2.03 -11.34
N ALA A 16 4.07 1.20 -12.35
CA ALA A 16 3.21 1.17 -13.53
C ALA A 16 1.77 0.70 -13.18
N PRO A 17 0.75 1.10 -13.96
CA PRO A 17 -0.65 0.74 -13.71
C PRO A 17 -0.90 -0.75 -13.48
N GLU A 18 -0.15 -1.63 -14.14
CA GLU A 18 -0.28 -3.08 -14.03
C GLU A 18 0.17 -3.58 -12.66
N VAL A 19 1.19 -2.94 -12.08
CA VAL A 19 1.68 -3.23 -10.72
C VAL A 19 0.64 -2.83 -9.69
N HIS A 20 0.02 -1.65 -9.83
CA HIS A 20 -1.11 -1.27 -8.98
C HIS A 20 -2.24 -2.31 -9.02
N VAL A 21 -2.61 -2.79 -10.21
CA VAL A 21 -3.65 -3.83 -10.35
C VAL A 21 -3.24 -5.14 -9.67
N ALA A 22 -2.01 -5.60 -9.87
CA ALA A 22 -1.51 -6.84 -9.29
C ALA A 22 -1.52 -6.79 -7.75
N LEU A 23 -1.02 -5.68 -7.17
CA LEU A 23 -0.99 -5.50 -5.72
C LEU A 23 -2.38 -5.26 -5.13
N CYS A 24 -3.25 -4.49 -5.79
CA CYS A 24 -4.65 -4.38 -5.39
C CYS A 24 -5.31 -5.75 -5.30
N LYS A 25 -5.10 -6.61 -6.31
CA LYS A 25 -5.65 -7.98 -6.28
C LYS A 25 -5.07 -8.79 -5.13
N LYS A 26 -3.74 -8.81 -4.99
CA LYS A 26 -3.05 -9.56 -3.94
C LYS A 26 -3.52 -9.15 -2.54
N TRP A 27 -3.57 -7.84 -2.27
CA TRP A 27 -3.98 -7.32 -0.97
C TRP A 27 -5.47 -7.49 -0.70
N SER A 28 -6.31 -7.44 -1.73
CA SER A 28 -7.73 -7.77 -1.60
C SER A 28 -7.92 -9.24 -1.20
N ASP A 29 -7.21 -10.16 -1.87
CA ASP A 29 -7.29 -11.59 -1.58
C ASP A 29 -6.79 -11.88 -0.14
N GLN A 30 -5.63 -11.33 0.26
CA GLN A 30 -5.02 -11.60 1.57
C GLN A 30 -5.70 -10.85 2.72
N TYR A 31 -5.82 -9.53 2.62
CA TYR A 31 -6.21 -8.64 3.71
C TYR A 31 -7.61 -8.05 3.55
N GLY A 32 -8.31 -8.38 2.46
CA GLY A 32 -9.58 -7.73 2.14
C GLY A 32 -9.40 -6.23 1.88
N ALA A 33 -8.21 -5.82 1.41
CA ALA A 33 -7.94 -4.43 1.08
C ALA A 33 -8.73 -4.01 -0.16
N VAL A 34 -9.43 -2.88 -0.07
CA VAL A 34 -10.21 -2.28 -1.14
C VAL A 34 -9.70 -0.87 -1.35
N LEU A 35 -9.35 -0.52 -2.58
CA LEU A 35 -8.99 0.84 -2.95
C LEU A 35 -10.25 1.72 -2.86
N ILE A 36 -10.24 2.70 -1.96
CA ILE A 36 -11.39 3.58 -1.70
C ILE A 36 -11.21 5.00 -2.28
N SER A 37 -9.97 5.43 -2.49
CA SER A 37 -9.62 6.74 -3.03
C SER A 37 -8.32 6.65 -3.82
N ALA A 38 -8.24 7.44 -4.90
CA ALA A 38 -7.07 7.50 -5.77
C ALA A 38 -6.98 8.88 -6.43
N SER A 39 -5.83 9.54 -6.26
CA SER A 39 -5.43 10.75 -6.99
C SER A 39 -4.24 10.43 -7.91
N ALA A 40 -3.59 11.47 -8.45
CA ALA A 40 -2.40 11.32 -9.29
C ALA A 40 -1.19 10.71 -8.54
N ASP A 41 -1.13 10.95 -7.23
CA ASP A 41 0.03 10.74 -6.36
C ASP A 41 -0.32 10.07 -5.03
N ILE A 42 -1.61 9.84 -4.74
CA ILE A 42 -2.08 9.24 -3.49
C ILE A 42 -3.01 8.07 -3.78
N LEU A 43 -2.86 6.99 -3.01
CA LEU A 43 -3.81 5.87 -2.96
C LEU A 43 -4.20 5.55 -1.52
N GLU A 44 -5.48 5.31 -1.30
CA GLU A 44 -6.01 4.94 0.02
C GLU A 44 -6.82 3.65 -0.06
N PHE A 45 -6.63 2.79 0.94
CA PHE A 45 -7.32 1.52 1.06
C PHE A 45 -8.05 1.39 2.39
N GLU A 46 -9.22 0.77 2.36
CA GLU A 46 -9.87 0.19 3.54
C GLU A 46 -9.51 -1.30 3.63
N VAL A 47 -9.27 -1.81 4.84
CA VAL A 47 -8.72 -3.15 5.09
C VAL A 47 -9.63 -3.92 6.04
N ALA A 48 -10.28 -4.96 5.52
CA ALA A 48 -11.21 -5.76 6.31
C ALA A 48 -10.53 -6.76 7.26
N ARG A 49 -9.34 -7.27 6.89
CA ARG A 49 -8.57 -8.28 7.63
C ARG A 49 -7.13 -7.82 7.79
N PRO A 50 -6.86 -6.85 8.69
CA PRO A 50 -5.50 -6.38 8.93
C PRO A 50 -4.61 -7.51 9.50
N PRO A 51 -3.28 -7.43 9.31
CA PRO A 51 -2.36 -8.44 9.85
C PRO A 51 -2.51 -8.54 11.38
N GLN A 52 -2.64 -9.77 11.86
CA GLN A 52 -2.87 -10.09 13.28
C GLN A 52 -1.59 -10.52 14.02
N THR A 53 -0.47 -10.69 13.29
CA THR A 53 0.82 -11.10 13.87
C THR A 53 1.92 -10.12 13.46
N GLN A 54 2.96 -10.01 14.29
CA GLN A 54 4.10 -9.16 14.01
C GLN A 54 4.85 -9.61 12.76
N GLU A 55 4.96 -10.93 12.53
CA GLU A 55 5.63 -11.49 11.36
C GLU A 55 4.88 -11.11 10.07
N ALA A 56 3.54 -11.23 10.06
CA ALA A 56 2.73 -10.83 8.93
C ALA A 56 2.83 -9.31 8.68
N ALA A 57 2.80 -8.51 9.75
CA ALA A 57 2.91 -7.07 9.65
C ALA A 57 4.29 -6.63 9.11
N LYS A 58 5.39 -7.29 9.50
CA LYS A 58 6.73 -7.04 8.97
C LYS A 58 6.85 -7.39 7.48
N GLN A 59 6.29 -8.52 7.07
CA GLN A 59 6.28 -8.91 5.66
C GLN A 59 5.47 -7.92 4.82
N LEU A 60 4.29 -7.53 5.31
CA LEU A 60 3.46 -6.51 4.65
C LEU A 60 4.18 -5.16 4.57
N ALA A 61 4.83 -4.72 5.64
CA ALA A 61 5.57 -3.46 5.65
C ALA A 61 6.73 -3.45 4.65
N LEU A 62 7.49 -4.55 4.52
CA LEU A 62 8.53 -4.68 3.50
C LEU A 62 7.95 -4.58 2.08
N GLU A 63 6.84 -5.27 1.82
CA GLU A 63 6.16 -5.22 0.53
C GLU A 63 5.64 -3.81 0.21
N GLN A 64 5.03 -3.15 1.18
CA GLN A 64 4.52 -1.79 1.05
C GLN A 64 5.65 -0.78 0.83
N TYR A 65 6.80 -0.98 1.49
CA TYR A 65 7.99 -0.17 1.27
C TYR A 65 8.54 -0.33 -0.16
N PHE A 66 8.63 -1.54 -0.68
CA PHE A 66 9.05 -1.75 -2.08
C PHE A 66 8.06 -1.18 -3.09
N TYR A 67 6.77 -1.12 -2.73
CA TYR A 67 5.75 -0.51 -3.56
C TYR A 67 5.77 1.02 -3.53
N CYS A 68 6.02 1.60 -2.36
CA CYS A 68 5.93 3.03 -2.10
C CYS A 68 6.99 3.40 -1.04
N PRO A 69 8.24 3.68 -1.44
CA PRO A 69 9.32 3.96 -0.51
C PRO A 69 9.05 5.17 0.40
N ASP A 70 8.37 6.19 -0.14
CA ASP A 70 8.10 7.47 0.55
C ASP A 70 7.34 7.33 1.86
N ILE A 71 6.45 6.33 2.00
CA ILE A 71 5.74 6.09 3.28
C ILE A 71 6.69 5.78 4.43
N VAL A 72 7.92 5.35 4.13
CA VAL A 72 9.00 5.12 5.09
C VAL A 72 10.00 6.26 5.05
N GLU A 73 10.59 6.57 3.88
CA GLU A 73 11.71 7.51 3.77
C GLU A 73 11.30 8.95 4.16
N GLN A 74 10.08 9.33 3.80
CA GLN A 74 9.51 10.65 4.08
C GLN A 74 8.39 10.58 5.14
N GLY A 75 7.95 9.37 5.49
CA GLY A 75 6.90 9.11 6.47
C GLY A 75 7.41 8.60 7.81
N VAL A 76 7.15 7.33 8.09
CA VAL A 76 7.33 6.73 9.42
C VAL A 76 8.80 6.48 9.80
N GLY A 77 9.74 6.75 8.90
CA GLY A 77 11.18 6.70 9.11
C GLY A 77 11.82 5.30 9.00
N THR A 78 11.13 4.24 9.41
CA THR A 78 11.66 2.86 9.28
C THR A 78 10.60 1.83 8.92
N VAL A 79 11.00 0.77 8.22
CA VAL A 79 10.12 -0.38 7.93
C VAL A 79 9.62 -1.05 9.21
N GLY A 80 10.43 -1.05 10.29
CA GLY A 80 10.03 -1.56 11.59
C GLY A 80 8.88 -0.77 12.19
N GLN A 81 8.94 0.57 12.12
CA GLN A 81 7.86 1.44 12.55
C GLN A 81 6.62 1.27 11.67
N LEU A 82 6.79 1.15 10.35
CA LEU A 82 5.69 0.84 9.44
C LEU A 82 4.99 -0.46 9.85
N ALA A 83 5.73 -1.52 10.17
CA ALA A 83 5.16 -2.80 10.61
C ALA A 83 4.31 -2.64 11.87
N VAL A 84 4.75 -1.83 12.85
CA VAL A 84 3.97 -1.54 14.06
C VAL A 84 2.65 -0.86 13.68
N GLU A 85 2.70 0.14 12.80
CA GLU A 85 1.51 0.88 12.36
C GLU A 85 0.55 0.07 11.48
N ARG A 86 1.00 -1.07 10.90
CA ARG A 86 0.12 -1.94 10.10
C ARG A 86 -0.64 -2.97 10.91
N VAL A 87 -0.24 -3.25 12.16
CA VAL A 87 -1.00 -4.15 13.04
C VAL A 87 -2.37 -3.53 13.32
N ASP A 88 -3.44 -4.29 13.05
CA ASP A 88 -4.85 -3.87 13.21
C ASP A 88 -5.27 -2.59 12.43
N ALA A 89 -4.44 -2.13 11.48
CA ALA A 89 -4.72 -0.95 10.69
C ALA A 89 -5.85 -1.17 9.68
N LYS A 90 -6.97 -0.49 9.89
CA LYS A 90 -8.13 -0.52 8.98
C LYS A 90 -7.94 0.31 7.71
N TYR A 91 -6.97 1.21 7.70
CA TYR A 91 -6.72 2.08 6.56
C TYR A 91 -5.24 2.11 6.22
N TRP A 92 -4.96 2.12 4.91
CA TRP A 92 -3.61 2.26 4.39
C TRP A 92 -3.55 3.48 3.49
N PHE A 93 -2.53 4.29 3.69
CA PHE A 93 -2.24 5.48 2.92
C PHE A 93 -0.88 5.32 2.21
N PHE A 94 -0.83 5.70 0.95
CA PHE A 94 0.36 5.71 0.11
C PHE A 94 0.43 7.04 -0.63
N TRP A 95 1.61 7.64 -0.70
CA TRP A 95 1.86 8.83 -1.50
C TRP A 95 3.23 8.75 -2.17
N TRP A 96 3.37 9.43 -3.30
CA TRP A 96 4.64 9.60 -4.00
C TRP A 96 4.89 11.11 -4.19
N ASP A 97 6.08 11.62 -3.83
CA ASP A 97 6.49 13.05 -4.01
C ASP A 97 7.89 13.24 -4.59
#